data_AF-A0AA42B0T7-F1
#
_entry.id   AF-A0AA42B0T7-F1
#
_cell.length_a   1.000
_cell.length_b   1.000
_cell.length_c   1.000
_cell.angle_alpha   90.00
_cell.angle_beta   90.00
_cell.angle_gamma   90.00
#
_symmetry.space_group_name_H-M   'P 1'
#
loop_
_entity.id
_entity.type
_entity.pdbx_description
1 polymer ?
#
loop_
_entity_poly.entity_id
_entity_poly.type
_entity_poly.pdbx_seq_one_letter_code
_entity_poly.pdbx_strand_id
1 'polypeptide(L)'
;MHHQKCLSSYIYFFFFLFITFPISVPARNKPSTTCRLDSTTLSQDTSPKYGVPHNDYQKLHTTKHYSFLKGRPTWKHSKPLTLKYALSQNHIIDYIKKVDVRIALERAFSRWSSVIPVNFTETQDFDDANIKIGFYYYGEHGDGDLFVDNKVLAYAIGPGKRATIHFNAAQKWAVDFSSISLIDKIKRLFTHKWPTDVESVAIHEIGHVLGLGHSSIPEAVMYFETPSGTKKVDLTLDDVNGAQALYGSNPNFNLDSLNRKNSASKSFGFKEISTISICLVVKALFFGL
;
A
#
# COMPACT_ATOMS: atom_id res chain seq x y z
N MET A 1 25.33 -56.26 -20.80
CA MET A 1 25.69 -55.63 -19.52
C MET A 1 26.53 -54.39 -19.80
N HIS A 2 26.11 -53.26 -19.22
CA HIS A 2 26.81 -52.00 -19.00
C HIS A 2 27.33 -51.14 -20.17
N HIS A 3 26.44 -50.22 -20.60
CA HIS A 3 26.79 -48.82 -20.85
C HIS A 3 26.71 -48.05 -19.53
N GLN A 4 27.79 -47.37 -19.09
CA GLN A 4 27.73 -46.11 -18.32
C GLN A 4 29.13 -45.59 -17.97
N LYS A 5 29.27 -44.25 -18.06
CA LYS A 5 30.24 -43.34 -17.43
C LYS A 5 31.16 -42.58 -18.40
N CYS A 6 30.57 -41.57 -19.05
CA CYS A 6 31.27 -40.34 -19.43
C CYS A 6 30.32 -39.17 -19.21
N LEU A 7 30.26 -38.62 -17.99
CA LEU A 7 29.59 -37.35 -17.63
C LEU A 7 29.96 -37.01 -16.17
N SER A 8 31.20 -36.62 -15.90
CA SER A 8 31.58 -36.14 -14.55
C SER A 8 32.75 -35.14 -14.52
N SER A 9 32.99 -34.39 -15.59
CA SER A 9 34.15 -33.45 -15.61
C SER A 9 33.84 -32.04 -16.12
N TYR A 10 32.60 -31.73 -16.50
CA TYR A 10 32.23 -30.37 -16.95
C TYR A 10 31.58 -29.49 -15.86
N ILE A 11 31.26 -30.04 -14.69
CA ILE A 11 30.59 -29.29 -13.60
C ILE A 11 31.59 -28.56 -12.68
N TYR A 12 32.86 -28.97 -12.66
CA TYR A 12 33.85 -28.41 -11.74
C TYR A 12 34.59 -27.16 -12.24
N PHE A 13 34.45 -26.78 -13.52
CA PHE A 13 35.20 -25.65 -14.08
C PHE A 13 34.46 -24.30 -14.08
N PHE A 14 33.15 -24.28 -13.77
CA PHE A 14 32.37 -23.03 -13.74
C PHE A 14 32.25 -22.39 -12.34
N PHE A 15 32.74 -23.03 -11.28
CA PHE A 15 32.53 -22.59 -9.90
C PHE A 15 33.70 -21.81 -9.26
N PHE A 16 34.81 -21.61 -9.97
CA PHE A 16 36.00 -20.94 -9.43
C PHE A 16 36.22 -19.49 -9.90
N LEU A 17 35.31 -18.90 -10.67
CA LEU A 17 35.48 -17.54 -11.19
C LEU A 17 34.47 -16.53 -10.62
N PHE A 18 34.13 -16.58 -9.33
CA PHE A 18 33.46 -15.46 -8.65
C PHE A 18 33.85 -15.39 -7.18
N ILE A 19 35.16 -15.32 -6.91
CA ILE A 19 35.66 -14.68 -5.70
C ILE A 19 36.36 -13.41 -6.19
N THR A 20 36.03 -12.27 -5.57
CA THR A 20 36.56 -10.90 -5.78
C THR A 20 35.82 -9.96 -6.75
N PHE A 21 34.50 -9.81 -6.65
CA PHE A 21 33.90 -8.49 -6.85
C PHE A 21 32.79 -8.25 -5.83
N PRO A 22 32.78 -7.11 -5.11
CA PRO A 22 31.61 -6.71 -4.35
C PRO A 22 30.53 -6.39 -5.38
N ILE A 23 29.58 -7.31 -5.59
CA ILE A 23 28.37 -6.99 -6.31
C ILE A 23 27.59 -6.07 -5.38
N SER A 24 27.84 -4.77 -5.50
CA SER A 24 26.84 -3.77 -5.19
C SER A 24 25.68 -4.09 -6.14
N VAL A 25 24.70 -4.84 -5.66
CA VAL A 25 23.46 -5.07 -6.41
C VAL A 25 22.74 -3.73 -6.36
N PRO A 26 22.70 -2.95 -7.46
CA PRO A 26 21.86 -1.75 -7.45
C PRO A 26 20.44 -2.23 -7.19
N ALA A 27 19.73 -1.54 -6.29
CA ALA A 27 18.29 -1.68 -6.12
C ALA A 27 17.62 -1.35 -7.46
N ARG A 28 17.49 -2.34 -8.34
CA ARG A 28 16.97 -2.16 -9.69
C ARG A 28 15.68 -2.98 -9.81
N ASN A 29 14.59 -2.22 -9.83
CA ASN A 29 13.24 -2.52 -10.29
C ASN A 29 12.54 -3.72 -9.64
N LYS A 30 12.04 -3.53 -8.41
CA LYS A 30 10.82 -4.22 -8.00
C LYS A 30 9.70 -3.83 -8.99
N PRO A 31 8.90 -4.77 -9.51
CA PRO A 31 7.76 -4.40 -10.34
C PRO A 31 6.84 -3.47 -9.56
N SER A 32 6.61 -2.25 -10.05
CA SER A 32 5.60 -1.36 -9.51
C SER A 32 4.25 -1.71 -10.15
N THR A 33 3.24 -1.83 -9.29
CA THR A 33 1.84 -1.98 -9.68
C THR A 33 1.11 -0.73 -9.24
N THR A 34 0.21 -0.24 -10.08
CA THR A 34 -0.49 1.02 -9.89
C THR A 34 -1.84 0.78 -9.22
N CYS A 35 -2.21 1.58 -8.22
CA CYS A 35 -3.64 1.81 -7.96
C CYS A 35 -4.18 2.66 -9.13
N ARG A 36 -5.37 2.35 -9.64
CA ARG A 36 -5.83 2.89 -10.93
C ARG A 36 -5.82 4.43 -10.93
N LEU A 37 -5.26 5.02 -12.00
CA LEU A 37 -5.50 6.41 -12.35
C LEU A 37 -6.97 6.54 -12.78
N ASP A 38 -7.79 7.26 -12.00
CA ASP A 38 -9.20 7.48 -12.30
C ASP A 38 -9.42 7.90 -13.77
N SER A 39 -10.22 7.12 -14.49
CA SER A 39 -10.73 7.48 -15.82
C SER A 39 -11.85 8.53 -15.77
N THR A 40 -12.08 9.15 -14.62
CA THR A 40 -12.98 10.30 -14.47
C THR A 40 -12.23 11.51 -13.89
N THR A 41 -11.51 12.18 -14.78
CA THR A 41 -11.12 13.61 -14.70
C THR A 41 -9.78 13.89 -14.00
N LEU A 42 -8.72 13.87 -14.80
CA LEU A 42 -7.55 14.69 -14.55
C LEU A 42 -7.97 16.17 -14.54
N SER A 43 -7.93 16.81 -13.38
CA SER A 43 -7.65 18.23 -13.32
C SER A 43 -6.36 18.39 -12.53
N GLN A 44 -5.27 18.61 -13.25
CA GLN A 44 -4.18 19.41 -12.71
C GLN A 44 -4.81 20.77 -12.36
N ASP A 45 -5.17 20.96 -11.10
CA ASP A 45 -5.64 22.23 -10.57
C ASP A 45 -4.43 23.17 -10.50
N THR A 46 -4.04 23.75 -11.64
CA THR A 46 -3.17 24.93 -11.69
C THR A 46 -4.00 26.11 -11.22
N SER A 47 -4.18 26.24 -9.91
CA SER A 47 -4.90 27.39 -9.34
C SER A 47 -4.07 28.69 -9.54
N PRO A 48 -4.70 29.79 -10.01
CA PRO A 48 -4.02 31.03 -10.40
C PRO A 48 -3.64 31.94 -9.22
N LYS A 49 -2.57 32.72 -9.43
CA LYS A 49 -2.11 33.80 -8.56
C LYS A 49 -3.08 34.99 -8.61
N TYR A 50 -3.82 35.26 -7.54
CA TYR A 50 -4.34 36.60 -7.25
C TYR A 50 -4.29 36.87 -5.73
N GLY A 51 -3.64 37.97 -5.36
CA GLY A 51 -3.42 38.38 -3.98
C GLY A 51 -4.31 39.53 -3.54
N VAL A 52 -4.50 39.65 -2.23
CA VAL A 52 -4.82 40.87 -1.44
C VAL A 52 -4.31 40.62 0.00
N PRO A 53 -3.76 41.61 0.72
CA PRO A 53 -2.89 41.39 1.89
C PRO A 53 -3.62 41.49 3.24
N HIS A 54 -3.21 40.70 4.24
CA HIS A 54 -2.57 41.22 5.46
C HIS A 54 -2.22 40.15 6.51
N ASN A 55 -1.17 40.50 7.25
CA ASN A 55 -0.69 40.10 8.58
C ASN A 55 0.16 38.82 8.76
N ASP A 56 1.39 39.12 9.18
CA ASP A 56 2.58 38.30 9.37
C ASP A 56 2.39 37.15 10.35
N TYR A 57 2.43 35.94 9.80
CA TYR A 57 3.25 34.85 10.32
C TYR A 57 3.88 34.17 9.11
N GLN A 58 5.19 33.94 9.16
CA GLN A 58 5.99 33.38 8.07
C GLN A 58 5.32 32.14 7.43
N LYS A 59 4.54 32.34 6.36
CA LYS A 59 4.06 31.28 5.50
C LYS A 59 5.24 30.86 4.63
N LEU A 60 5.96 29.85 5.08
CA LEU A 60 6.70 28.98 4.17
C LEU A 60 5.72 28.60 3.06
N HIS A 61 6.02 28.98 1.82
CA HIS A 61 5.26 28.56 0.65
C HIS A 61 5.43 27.05 0.49
N THR A 62 4.64 26.26 1.23
CA THR A 62 4.57 24.82 1.03
C THR A 62 3.72 24.58 -0.20
N THR A 63 4.35 24.05 -1.25
CA THR A 63 3.63 23.53 -2.40
C THR A 63 2.78 22.36 -1.88
N LYS A 64 1.46 22.40 -2.10
CA LYS A 64 0.58 21.28 -1.75
C LYS A 64 0.79 20.16 -2.76
N HIS A 65 1.06 18.94 -2.29
CA HIS A 65 1.28 17.78 -3.16
C HIS A 65 0.09 16.83 -3.17
N TYR A 66 -0.77 16.90 -2.15
CA TYR A 66 -2.06 16.24 -2.13
C TYR A 66 -3.02 16.84 -3.15
N SER A 67 -3.95 16.01 -3.63
CA SER A 67 -5.05 16.41 -4.50
C SER A 67 -6.38 15.87 -3.99
N PHE A 68 -7.48 16.22 -4.66
CA PHE A 68 -8.83 15.76 -4.33
C PHE A 68 -9.49 15.16 -5.56
N LEU A 69 -10.46 14.27 -5.33
CA LEU A 69 -11.35 13.82 -6.40
C LEU A 69 -12.13 15.01 -6.98
N LYS A 70 -12.51 14.91 -8.26
CA LYS A 70 -13.23 15.98 -8.96
C LYS A 70 -14.49 16.38 -8.20
N GLY A 71 -14.68 17.69 -8.01
CA GLY A 71 -15.82 18.23 -7.28
C GLY A 71 -15.64 18.23 -5.76
N ARG A 72 -14.46 17.80 -5.26
CA ARG A 72 -14.09 17.73 -3.84
C ARG A 72 -15.20 17.10 -2.98
N PRO A 73 -15.68 15.91 -3.35
CA PRO A 73 -16.76 15.24 -2.64
C PRO A 73 -16.31 14.88 -1.22
N THR A 74 -17.23 15.00 -0.26
CA THR A 74 -17.03 14.61 1.14
C THR A 74 -18.26 13.90 1.67
N TRP A 75 -18.10 13.15 2.77
CA TRP A 75 -19.23 12.62 3.52
C TRP A 75 -20.01 13.77 4.19
N LYS A 76 -21.24 14.03 3.73
CA LYS A 76 -22.10 15.13 4.20
C LYS A 76 -22.99 14.69 5.35
N HIS A 77 -22.48 14.68 6.59
CA HIS A 77 -23.30 14.46 7.80
C HIS A 77 -22.86 15.31 9.00
N SER A 78 -23.74 15.39 10.01
CA SER A 78 -23.53 16.07 11.28
C SER A 78 -22.31 15.52 12.03
N LYS A 79 -21.52 16.39 12.64
CA LYS A 79 -20.37 16.00 13.47
C LYS A 79 -20.87 15.53 14.86
N PRO A 80 -20.32 14.44 15.43
CA PRO A 80 -19.26 13.59 14.91
C PRO A 80 -19.74 12.62 13.80
N LEU A 81 -18.93 12.46 12.75
CA LEU A 81 -19.22 11.55 11.65
C LEU A 81 -18.75 10.13 12.00
N THR A 82 -19.66 9.16 11.95
CA THR A 82 -19.35 7.73 12.08
C THR A 82 -19.77 7.00 10.81
N LEU A 83 -18.84 6.31 10.16
CA LEU A 83 -19.06 5.52 8.95
C LEU A 83 -18.94 4.03 9.26
N LYS A 84 -19.92 3.25 8.81
CA LYS A 84 -19.88 1.79 8.90
C LYS A 84 -19.18 1.20 7.67
N TYR A 85 -18.31 0.22 7.87
CA TYR A 85 -17.73 -0.56 6.78
C TYR A 85 -18.00 -2.06 6.95
N ALA A 86 -18.04 -2.80 5.85
CA ALA A 86 -18.21 -4.25 5.90
C ALA A 86 -17.39 -4.96 4.83
N LEU A 87 -16.74 -6.06 5.23
CA LEU A 87 -16.08 -7.00 4.32
C LEU A 87 -17.08 -8.04 3.82
N SER A 88 -17.20 -8.17 2.51
CA SER A 88 -18.08 -9.13 1.85
C SER A 88 -17.92 -10.55 2.39
N GLN A 89 -19.01 -11.31 2.44
CA GLN A 89 -18.98 -12.73 2.77
C GLN A 89 -18.60 -13.61 1.57
N ASN A 90 -18.91 -13.14 0.36
CA ASN A 90 -18.80 -13.94 -0.86
C ASN A 90 -17.60 -13.52 -1.73
N HIS A 91 -17.20 -12.25 -1.67
CA HIS A 91 -16.09 -11.71 -2.45
C HIS A 91 -14.83 -11.65 -1.58
N ILE A 92 -14.18 -12.81 -1.39
CA ILE A 92 -13.01 -13.00 -0.54
C ILE A 92 -11.92 -13.82 -1.26
N ILE A 93 -10.71 -13.78 -0.73
CA ILE A 93 -9.63 -14.73 -1.03
C ILE A 93 -9.60 -15.82 0.05
N ASP A 94 -9.35 -17.07 -0.35
CA ASP A 94 -9.47 -18.26 0.52
C ASP A 94 -8.17 -18.63 1.27
N TYR A 95 -7.02 -18.20 0.74
CA TYR A 95 -5.70 -18.53 1.30
C TYR A 95 -5.23 -17.59 2.43
N ILE A 96 -6.02 -16.56 2.79
CA ILE A 96 -5.82 -15.72 3.98
C ILE A 96 -7.09 -15.81 4.82
N LYS A 97 -6.95 -16.02 6.13
CA LYS A 97 -8.13 -16.07 7.00
C LYS A 97 -8.84 -14.72 6.98
N LYS A 98 -10.17 -14.75 6.90
CA LYS A 98 -11.00 -13.54 6.90
C LYS A 98 -10.72 -12.61 8.07
N VAL A 99 -10.45 -13.17 9.26
CA VAL A 99 -10.12 -12.39 10.46
C VAL A 99 -8.85 -11.55 10.28
N ASP A 100 -7.83 -12.07 9.60
CA ASP A 100 -6.56 -11.34 9.41
C ASP A 100 -6.74 -10.18 8.43
N VAL A 101 -7.59 -10.36 7.41
CA VAL A 101 -8.00 -9.27 6.49
C VAL A 101 -8.76 -8.19 7.25
N ARG A 102 -9.71 -8.57 8.11
CA ARG A 102 -10.47 -7.61 8.94
C ARG A 102 -9.55 -6.79 9.86
N ILE A 103 -8.58 -7.44 10.52
CA ILE A 103 -7.58 -6.75 11.35
C ILE A 103 -6.76 -5.75 10.52
N ALA A 104 -6.37 -6.10 9.28
CA ALA A 104 -5.67 -5.19 8.39
C ALA A 104 -6.54 -3.97 8.00
N LEU A 105 -7.81 -4.19 7.68
CA LEU A 105 -8.77 -3.11 7.38
C LEU A 105 -9.01 -2.21 8.59
N GLU A 106 -9.20 -2.78 9.78
CA GLU A 106 -9.38 -2.04 11.03
C GLU A 106 -8.20 -1.10 11.31
N ARG A 107 -6.97 -1.59 11.12
CA ARG A 107 -5.75 -0.77 11.25
C ARG A 107 -5.72 0.36 10.22
N ALA A 108 -6.07 0.09 8.97
CA ALA A 108 -6.10 1.09 7.91
C ALA A 108 -7.11 2.21 8.20
N PHE A 109 -8.33 1.86 8.60
CA PHE A 109 -9.34 2.84 9.03
C PHE A 109 -8.92 3.62 10.27
N SER A 110 -8.33 2.93 11.27
CA SER A 110 -7.86 3.56 12.51
C SER A 110 -6.77 4.61 12.27
N ARG A 111 -5.92 4.41 11.25
CA ARG A 111 -4.90 5.39 10.88
C ARG A 111 -5.54 6.69 10.39
N TRP A 112 -6.57 6.61 9.54
CA TRP A 112 -7.32 7.79 9.13
C TRP A 112 -8.08 8.44 10.29
N SER A 113 -8.80 7.65 11.11
CA SER A 113 -9.53 8.21 12.27
C SER A 113 -8.63 8.90 13.28
N SER A 114 -7.34 8.54 13.35
CA SER A 114 -6.37 9.20 14.23
C SER A 114 -6.03 10.65 13.84
N VAL A 115 -6.30 11.06 12.59
CA VAL A 115 -5.90 12.39 12.08
C VAL A 115 -7.08 13.28 11.67
N ILE A 116 -8.26 12.72 11.42
CA ILE A 116 -9.50 13.44 11.10
C ILE A 116 -10.63 13.09 12.08
N PRO A 117 -11.65 13.95 12.28
CA PRO A 117 -12.76 13.70 13.19
C PRO A 117 -13.83 12.78 12.57
N VAL A 118 -13.40 11.64 12.05
CA VAL A 118 -14.26 10.62 11.43
C VAL A 118 -13.99 9.29 12.11
N ASN A 119 -15.04 8.68 12.65
CA ASN A 119 -15.00 7.36 13.25
C ASN A 119 -15.41 6.30 12.23
N PHE A 120 -14.80 5.14 12.32
CA PHE A 120 -15.14 3.99 11.49
C PHE A 120 -15.51 2.81 12.38
N THR A 121 -16.60 2.12 12.04
CA THR A 121 -17.05 0.93 12.76
C THR A 121 -17.31 -0.20 11.79
N GLU A 122 -16.81 -1.39 12.10
CA GLU A 122 -17.13 -2.56 11.29
C GLU A 122 -18.56 -3.04 11.58
N THR A 123 -19.30 -3.42 10.55
CA THR A 123 -20.60 -4.10 10.65
C THR A 123 -20.57 -5.44 9.92
N GLN A 124 -21.38 -6.40 10.40
CA GLN A 124 -21.60 -7.68 9.71
C GLN A 124 -22.72 -7.57 8.67
N ASP A 125 -23.60 -6.59 8.82
CA ASP A 125 -24.66 -6.29 7.86
C ASP A 125 -24.05 -5.52 6.68
N PHE A 126 -23.81 -6.24 5.59
CA PHE A 126 -23.20 -5.69 4.39
C PHE A 126 -24.10 -4.66 3.69
N ASP A 127 -25.41 -4.68 3.93
CA ASP A 127 -26.36 -3.75 3.31
C ASP A 127 -26.51 -2.44 4.08
N ASP A 128 -26.31 -2.47 5.39
CA ASP A 128 -26.24 -1.30 6.27
C ASP A 128 -24.87 -0.58 6.23
N ALA A 129 -23.85 -1.19 5.60
CA ALA A 129 -22.52 -0.58 5.49
C ALA A 129 -22.51 0.66 4.57
N ASN A 130 -21.87 1.74 5.03
CA ASN A 130 -21.59 2.91 4.19
C ASN A 130 -20.48 2.63 3.17
N ILE A 131 -19.50 1.81 3.56
CA ILE A 131 -18.33 1.45 2.75
C ILE A 131 -18.30 -0.08 2.60
N LYS A 132 -18.48 -0.57 1.37
CA LYS A 132 -18.54 -2.01 1.08
C LYS A 132 -17.22 -2.50 0.48
N ILE A 133 -16.63 -3.54 1.04
CA ILE A 133 -15.28 -3.99 0.70
C ILE A 133 -15.32 -5.44 0.21
N GLY A 134 -14.59 -5.76 -0.86
CA GLY A 134 -14.50 -7.13 -1.36
C GLY A 134 -13.31 -7.39 -2.27
N PHE A 135 -12.99 -8.67 -2.45
CA PHE A 135 -11.98 -9.17 -3.38
C PHE A 135 -12.68 -9.80 -4.59
N TYR A 136 -12.41 -9.28 -5.78
CA TYR A 136 -13.11 -9.66 -7.00
C TYR A 136 -12.11 -10.14 -8.06
N TYR A 137 -12.41 -11.25 -8.73
CA TYR A 137 -11.63 -11.76 -9.88
C TYR A 137 -11.89 -10.94 -11.14
N TYR A 138 -11.41 -11.33 -12.33
CA TYR A 138 -11.80 -10.67 -13.56
C TYR A 138 -13.31 -10.77 -13.85
N GLY A 139 -13.94 -9.72 -14.35
CA GLY A 139 -15.33 -9.73 -14.83
C GLY A 139 -16.17 -8.57 -14.30
N GLU A 140 -17.49 -8.58 -14.57
CA GLU A 140 -18.42 -7.57 -14.05
C GLU A 140 -18.62 -7.75 -12.53
N HIS A 141 -18.36 -6.70 -11.75
CA HIS A 141 -18.58 -6.67 -10.29
C HIS A 141 -19.80 -5.83 -9.89
N GLY A 142 -20.72 -5.61 -10.83
CA GLY A 142 -21.98 -4.91 -10.60
C GLY A 142 -21.87 -3.38 -10.48
N ASP A 143 -20.68 -2.80 -10.57
CA ASP A 143 -20.42 -1.36 -10.55
C ASP A 143 -19.96 -0.77 -11.90
N GLY A 144 -19.65 -1.62 -12.87
CA GLY A 144 -19.31 -1.24 -14.24
C GLY A 144 -17.82 -1.00 -14.50
N ASP A 145 -16.97 -1.09 -13.48
CA ASP A 145 -15.51 -0.98 -13.62
C ASP A 145 -14.86 -2.37 -13.59
N LEU A 146 -14.21 -2.72 -14.69
CA LEU A 146 -13.56 -4.02 -14.87
C LEU A 146 -12.09 -3.93 -14.45
N PHE A 147 -11.59 -4.93 -13.71
CA PHE A 147 -10.15 -5.20 -13.71
C PHE A 147 -9.77 -5.69 -15.11
N VAL A 148 -9.23 -4.83 -15.96
CA VAL A 148 -8.87 -5.19 -17.35
C VAL A 148 -7.52 -5.93 -17.39
N ASP A 149 -6.67 -5.76 -16.38
CA ASP A 149 -5.38 -6.45 -16.27
C ASP A 149 -4.94 -6.71 -14.82
N ASN A 150 -3.76 -7.32 -14.66
CA ASN A 150 -3.08 -7.57 -13.38
C ASN A 150 -2.26 -6.37 -12.87
N LYS A 151 -2.36 -5.18 -13.47
CA LYS A 151 -1.56 -4.02 -13.04
C LYS A 151 -2.27 -3.19 -11.99
N VAL A 152 -3.61 -3.23 -11.98
CA VAL A 152 -4.44 -2.58 -10.98
C VAL A 152 -4.57 -3.46 -9.74
N LEU A 153 -4.09 -2.95 -8.60
CA LEU A 153 -4.19 -3.63 -7.31
C LEU A 153 -5.60 -3.57 -6.72
N ALA A 154 -6.19 -2.38 -6.73
CA ALA A 154 -7.52 -2.09 -6.22
C ALA A 154 -8.03 -0.78 -6.85
N TYR A 155 -9.30 -0.49 -6.60
CA TYR A 155 -9.88 0.83 -6.78
C TYR A 155 -10.97 1.07 -5.75
N ALA A 156 -11.33 2.33 -5.56
CA ALA A 156 -12.42 2.74 -4.70
C ALA A 156 -13.38 3.68 -5.41
N ILE A 157 -14.64 3.60 -5.03
CA ILE A 157 -15.68 4.57 -5.36
C ILE A 157 -16.01 5.31 -4.07
N GLY A 158 -16.18 6.62 -4.13
CA GLY A 158 -16.65 7.39 -2.99
C GLY A 158 -16.22 8.84 -3.03
N PRO A 159 -16.48 9.59 -1.95
CA PRO A 159 -17.43 9.29 -0.86
C PRO A 159 -18.89 9.26 -1.34
N GLY A 160 -19.78 8.59 -0.60
CA GLY A 160 -21.23 8.63 -0.83
C GLY A 160 -21.93 7.28 -0.76
N LYS A 161 -23.22 7.23 -1.17
CA LYS A 161 -24.09 6.04 -1.04
C LYS A 161 -23.57 4.78 -1.73
N ARG A 162 -22.68 4.92 -2.71
CA ARG A 162 -22.09 3.82 -3.48
C ARG A 162 -20.62 3.58 -3.10
N ALA A 163 -20.20 3.97 -1.89
CA ALA A 163 -18.79 3.84 -1.55
C ALA A 163 -18.38 2.37 -1.45
N THR A 164 -17.41 1.99 -2.28
CA THR A 164 -16.89 0.64 -2.37
C THR A 164 -15.37 0.65 -2.41
N ILE A 165 -14.75 -0.44 -1.95
CA ILE A 165 -13.32 -0.72 -2.17
C ILE A 165 -13.22 -2.12 -2.74
N HIS A 166 -12.73 -2.21 -3.97
CA HIS A 166 -12.58 -3.46 -4.69
C HIS A 166 -11.10 -3.81 -4.79
N PHE A 167 -10.71 -4.93 -4.18
CA PHE A 167 -9.39 -5.52 -4.31
C PHE A 167 -9.38 -6.49 -5.48
N ASN A 168 -8.33 -6.45 -6.29
CA ASN A 168 -8.16 -7.41 -7.38
C ASN A 168 -7.75 -8.79 -6.82
N ALA A 169 -8.66 -9.77 -6.85
CA ALA A 169 -8.42 -11.12 -6.34
C ALA A 169 -7.40 -11.91 -7.17
N ALA A 170 -7.07 -11.48 -8.40
CA ALA A 170 -6.01 -12.09 -9.20
C ALA A 170 -4.60 -11.76 -8.67
N GLN A 171 -4.47 -10.73 -7.82
CA GLN A 171 -3.21 -10.37 -7.17
C GLN A 171 -2.88 -11.33 -6.02
N LYS A 172 -1.58 -11.50 -5.74
CA LYS A 172 -1.15 -12.21 -4.53
C LYS A 172 -1.07 -11.25 -3.35
N TRP A 173 -2.05 -11.34 -2.47
CA TRP A 173 -2.12 -10.59 -1.21
C TRP A 173 -1.33 -11.22 -0.05
N ALA A 174 -0.95 -10.38 0.91
CA ALA A 174 -0.47 -10.74 2.23
C ALA A 174 -0.97 -9.75 3.28
N VAL A 175 -1.16 -10.21 4.51
CA VAL A 175 -1.51 -9.39 5.69
C VAL A 175 -0.34 -9.27 6.67
N ASP A 176 0.64 -10.16 6.52
CA ASP A 176 1.90 -10.16 7.25
C ASP A 176 2.99 -10.83 6.41
N PHE A 177 4.04 -10.10 6.05
CA PHE A 177 5.18 -10.64 5.31
C PHE A 177 6.07 -11.56 6.16
N SER A 178 5.98 -11.46 7.49
CA SER A 178 6.76 -12.30 8.41
C SER A 178 6.36 -13.77 8.29
N SER A 179 5.07 -14.02 8.05
CA SER A 179 4.46 -15.35 7.86
C SER A 179 4.85 -16.06 6.56
N ILE A 180 5.55 -15.38 5.64
CA ILE A 180 6.02 -16.00 4.40
C ILE A 180 7.12 -17.01 4.73
N SER A 181 6.92 -18.27 4.29
CA SER A 181 7.87 -19.36 4.49
C SER A 181 9.25 -19.03 3.92
N LEU A 182 10.33 -19.60 4.48
CA LEU A 182 11.68 -19.40 3.97
C LEU A 182 11.80 -19.84 2.50
N ILE A 183 11.16 -20.95 2.13
CA ILE A 183 11.14 -21.45 0.75
C ILE A 183 10.49 -20.43 -0.18
N ASP A 184 9.38 -19.82 0.23
CA ASP A 184 8.73 -18.79 -0.58
C ASP A 184 9.55 -17.50 -0.63
N LYS A 185 10.21 -17.10 0.46
CA LYS A 185 11.17 -15.99 0.45
C LYS A 185 12.28 -16.24 -0.57
N ILE A 186 12.87 -17.43 -0.57
CA ILE A 186 13.92 -17.83 -1.53
C ILE A 186 13.38 -17.84 -2.96
N LYS A 187 12.22 -18.46 -3.25
CA LYS A 187 11.60 -18.45 -4.59
C LYS A 187 11.36 -17.03 -5.11
N ARG A 188 11.05 -16.09 -4.22
CA ARG A 188 10.79 -14.69 -4.57
C ARG A 188 12.05 -13.90 -4.89
N LEU A 189 13.22 -14.30 -4.37
CA LEU A 189 14.50 -13.75 -4.79
C LEU A 189 14.76 -13.99 -6.28
N PHE A 190 14.29 -15.12 -6.83
CA PHE A 190 14.48 -15.48 -8.24
C PHE A 190 13.30 -15.07 -9.15
N THR A 191 12.07 -15.06 -8.63
CA THR A 191 10.88 -14.70 -9.45
C THR A 191 10.57 -13.21 -9.44
N HIS A 192 11.16 -12.44 -8.52
CA HIS A 192 10.86 -11.01 -8.27
C HIS A 192 9.38 -10.69 -8.01
N LYS A 193 8.55 -11.70 -7.72
CA LYS A 193 7.11 -11.56 -7.45
C LYS A 193 6.82 -11.58 -5.95
N TRP A 194 6.79 -10.40 -5.35
CA TRP A 194 6.40 -10.25 -3.95
C TRP A 194 4.89 -10.10 -3.80
N PRO A 195 4.29 -10.56 -2.69
CA PRO A 195 2.88 -10.29 -2.45
C PRO A 195 2.67 -8.81 -2.10
N THR A 196 1.44 -8.35 -2.28
CA THR A 196 1.00 -7.01 -1.95
C THR A 196 0.37 -7.00 -0.56
N ASP A 197 0.76 -6.03 0.27
CA ASP A 197 0.21 -5.87 1.62
C ASP A 197 -1.21 -5.30 1.58
N VAL A 198 -2.16 -5.99 2.20
CA VAL A 198 -3.57 -5.58 2.23
C VAL A 198 -3.75 -4.25 2.96
N GLU A 199 -3.08 -4.03 4.10
CA GLU A 199 -3.20 -2.78 4.87
C GLU A 199 -2.72 -1.58 4.06
N SER A 200 -1.62 -1.73 3.31
CA SER A 200 -1.01 -0.69 2.47
C SER A 200 -1.92 -0.24 1.33
N VAL A 201 -2.59 -1.19 0.66
CA VAL A 201 -3.56 -0.84 -0.38
C VAL A 201 -4.85 -0.32 0.25
N ALA A 202 -5.34 -0.95 1.32
CA ALA A 202 -6.56 -0.51 2.00
C ALA A 202 -6.46 0.95 2.45
N ILE A 203 -5.35 1.36 3.07
CA ILE A 203 -5.20 2.73 3.56
C ILE A 203 -5.21 3.74 2.40
N HIS A 204 -4.64 3.40 1.24
CA HIS A 204 -4.69 4.20 0.02
C HIS A 204 -6.13 4.35 -0.49
N GLU A 205 -6.82 3.23 -0.69
CA GLU A 205 -8.20 3.22 -1.19
C GLU A 205 -9.18 3.91 -0.23
N ILE A 206 -8.96 3.81 1.08
CA ILE A 206 -9.76 4.57 2.06
C ILE A 206 -9.58 6.08 1.87
N GLY A 207 -8.39 6.54 1.48
CA GLY A 207 -8.17 7.94 1.13
C GLY A 207 -9.07 8.40 -0.02
N HIS A 208 -9.23 7.58 -1.06
CA HIS A 208 -10.20 7.84 -2.15
C HIS A 208 -11.64 7.82 -1.66
N VAL A 209 -12.02 6.86 -0.80
CA VAL A 209 -13.34 6.84 -0.14
C VAL A 209 -13.58 8.08 0.71
N LEU A 210 -12.53 8.74 1.20
CA LEU A 210 -12.59 10.01 1.91
C LEU A 210 -12.59 11.23 0.97
N GLY A 211 -12.39 11.07 -0.34
CA GLY A 211 -12.39 12.15 -1.33
C GLY A 211 -11.01 12.68 -1.71
N LEU A 212 -9.93 12.04 -1.25
CA LEU A 212 -8.56 12.38 -1.65
C LEU A 212 -8.27 11.85 -3.06
N GLY A 213 -7.50 12.63 -3.82
CA GLY A 213 -6.84 12.16 -5.03
C GLY A 213 -5.41 11.70 -4.72
N HIS A 214 -4.67 11.36 -5.77
CA HIS A 214 -3.27 10.96 -5.61
C HIS A 214 -2.37 12.11 -5.13
N SER A 215 -1.36 11.77 -4.32
CA SER A 215 -0.23 12.64 -4.00
C SER A 215 0.88 12.50 -5.03
N SER A 216 1.64 13.57 -5.27
CA SER A 216 2.87 13.51 -6.07
C SER A 216 4.10 13.06 -5.28
N ILE A 217 3.99 12.83 -3.97
CA ILE A 217 5.11 12.43 -3.11
C ILE A 217 5.20 10.90 -3.05
N PRO A 218 6.30 10.26 -3.50
CA PRO A 218 6.45 8.80 -3.52
C PRO A 218 6.28 8.12 -2.16
N GLU A 219 6.59 8.80 -1.07
CA GLU A 219 6.47 8.30 0.29
C GLU A 219 5.04 8.41 0.84
N ALA A 220 4.20 9.29 0.29
CA ALA A 220 2.82 9.49 0.73
C ALA A 220 1.96 8.27 0.46
N VAL A 221 1.10 7.90 1.40
CA VAL A 221 0.17 6.78 1.24
C VAL A 221 -0.67 6.96 -0.03
N MET A 222 -1.09 8.19 -0.33
CA MET A 222 -1.85 8.51 -1.54
C MET A 222 -1.03 8.55 -2.84
N TYR A 223 0.25 8.16 -2.85
CA TYR A 223 0.99 8.01 -4.10
C TYR A 223 0.41 6.86 -4.94
N PHE A 224 0.28 7.06 -6.25
CA PHE A 224 -0.41 6.14 -7.16
C PHE A 224 0.25 4.75 -7.30
N GLU A 225 1.52 4.61 -6.92
CA GLU A 225 2.21 3.31 -6.92
C GLU A 225 2.43 2.77 -5.51
N THR A 226 2.20 1.47 -5.37
CA THR A 226 2.59 0.71 -4.19
C THR A 226 3.55 -0.41 -4.60
N PRO A 227 4.84 -0.33 -4.23
CA PRO A 227 5.80 -1.39 -4.57
C PRO A 227 5.47 -2.70 -3.86
N SER A 228 5.42 -3.81 -4.59
CA SER A 228 5.19 -5.13 -3.98
C SER A 228 6.28 -5.49 -2.96
N GLY A 229 5.91 -6.23 -1.92
CA GLY A 229 6.84 -6.61 -0.84
C GLY A 229 7.34 -5.42 -0.02
N THR A 230 6.59 -4.32 0.01
CA THR A 230 6.79 -3.21 0.95
C THR A 230 5.52 -3.00 1.75
N LYS A 231 5.67 -2.44 2.95
CA LYS A 231 4.55 -2.06 3.81
C LYS A 231 4.54 -0.54 3.93
N LYS A 232 3.50 0.09 3.39
CA LYS A 232 3.37 1.55 3.27
C LYS A 232 2.06 1.98 3.93
N VAL A 233 2.13 2.11 5.25
CA VAL A 233 0.95 2.30 6.11
C VAL A 233 1.01 3.57 6.95
N ASP A 234 2.15 4.25 6.99
CA ASP A 234 2.31 5.45 7.79
C ASP A 234 1.90 6.68 6.98
N LEU A 235 0.87 7.37 7.46
CA LEU A 235 0.40 8.62 6.85
C LEU A 235 1.51 9.67 6.92
N THR A 236 1.81 10.27 5.78
CA THR A 236 2.74 11.40 5.71
C THR A 236 2.03 12.70 6.06
N LEU A 237 2.80 13.78 6.24
CA LEU A 237 2.23 15.10 6.46
C LEU A 237 1.34 15.56 5.28
N ASP A 238 1.66 15.13 4.05
CA ASP A 238 0.86 15.47 2.87
C ASP A 238 -0.51 14.76 2.90
N ASP A 239 -0.53 13.46 3.26
CA ASP A 239 -1.77 12.69 3.45
C ASP A 239 -2.66 13.32 4.53
N VAL A 240 -2.06 13.68 5.68
CA VAL A 240 -2.76 14.31 6.80
C VAL A 240 -3.32 15.67 6.42
N ASN A 241 -2.51 16.52 5.78
CA ASN A 241 -2.95 17.84 5.35
C ASN A 241 -4.10 17.77 4.33
N GLY A 242 -4.06 16.81 3.41
CA GLY A 242 -5.14 16.55 2.46
C GLY A 242 -6.44 16.17 3.18
N ALA A 243 -6.38 15.17 4.07
CA ALA A 243 -7.56 14.71 4.79
C ALA A 243 -8.14 15.79 5.71
N GLN A 244 -7.29 16.52 6.44
CA GLN A 244 -7.72 17.60 7.33
C GLN A 244 -8.27 18.81 6.58
N ALA A 245 -7.85 19.04 5.34
CA ALA A 245 -8.48 20.06 4.49
C ALA A 245 -9.94 19.72 4.12
N LEU A 246 -10.33 18.44 4.13
CA LEU A 246 -11.70 18.00 3.88
C LEU A 246 -12.55 17.91 5.16
N TYR A 247 -11.97 17.40 6.25
CA TYR A 247 -12.73 17.02 7.46
C TYR A 247 -12.40 17.84 8.71
N GLY A 248 -11.29 18.59 8.69
CA GLY A 248 -10.68 19.21 9.87
C GLY A 248 -9.75 18.24 10.63
N SER A 249 -9.04 18.74 11.63
CA SER A 249 -8.17 17.93 12.49
C SER A 249 -8.97 17.15 13.53
N ASN A 250 -8.56 15.92 13.82
CA ASN A 250 -8.99 15.24 15.04
C ASN A 250 -8.51 16.05 16.26
N PRO A 251 -9.35 16.34 17.27
CA PRO A 251 -8.94 17.02 18.49
C PRO A 251 -7.80 16.35 19.27
N ASN A 252 -7.66 15.03 19.13
CA ASN A 252 -6.60 14.23 19.75
C ASN A 252 -5.34 14.08 18.87
N PHE A 253 -5.33 14.67 17.67
CA PHE A 253 -4.18 14.60 16.78
C PHE A 253 -3.04 15.50 17.31
N ASN A 254 -1.82 14.95 17.32
CA ASN A 254 -0.61 15.67 17.71
C ASN A 254 0.42 15.61 16.57
N LEU A 255 0.75 16.77 15.99
CA LEU A 255 1.68 16.89 14.87
C LEU A 255 3.11 16.45 15.23
N ASP A 256 3.58 16.73 16.45
CA ASP A 256 4.93 16.34 16.89
C ASP A 256 5.10 14.82 16.92
N SER A 257 4.04 14.09 17.28
CA SER A 257 4.04 12.62 17.25
C SER A 257 4.22 12.07 15.84
N LEU A 258 3.62 12.72 14.83
CA LEU A 258 3.75 12.36 13.42
C LEU A 258 5.17 12.63 12.92
N ASN A 259 5.71 13.81 13.22
CA ASN A 259 7.06 14.20 12.84
C ASN A 259 8.12 13.29 13.44
N ARG A 260 7.96 12.87 14.71
CA ARG A 260 8.87 11.89 15.34
C ARG A 260 8.85 10.54 14.62
N LYS A 261 7.67 10.04 14.21
CA LYS A 261 7.56 8.79 13.44
C LYS A 261 8.25 8.90 12.08
N ASN A 262 8.06 10.01 11.37
CA ASN A 262 8.70 10.25 10.08
C ASN A 262 10.23 10.38 10.17
N SER A 263 10.75 10.98 11.24
CA SER A 263 12.20 11.05 11.48
C SER A 263 12.78 9.68 11.88
N ALA A 264 12.04 8.89 12.67
CA ALA A 264 12.45 7.54 13.05
C ALA A 264 12.45 6.56 11.85
N SER A 265 11.45 6.63 10.97
CA SER A 265 11.40 5.79 9.76
C SER A 265 12.54 6.12 8.79
N LYS A 266 12.91 7.40 8.65
CA LYS A 266 14.11 7.83 7.91
C LYS A 266 15.41 7.32 8.54
N SER A 267 15.49 7.31 9.88
CA SER A 267 16.66 6.81 10.61
C SER A 267 16.83 5.28 10.50
N PHE A 268 15.73 4.53 10.44
CA PHE A 268 15.78 3.06 10.29
C PHE A 268 16.09 2.58 8.87
N GLY A 269 16.09 3.46 7.87
CA GLY A 269 16.49 3.18 6.48
C GLY A 269 17.99 2.90 6.29
N PHE A 270 18.81 3.07 7.34
CA PHE A 270 20.24 2.75 7.35
C PHE A 270 20.56 1.67 8.40
N LYS A 271 20.11 0.43 8.16
CA LYS A 271 20.81 -0.73 8.70
C LYS A 271 21.19 -1.62 7.53
N GLU A 272 22.45 -1.51 7.12
CA GLU A 272 23.10 -2.49 6.26
C GLU A 272 22.78 -3.89 6.80
N ILE A 273 22.13 -4.70 5.97
CA ILE A 273 22.06 -6.13 6.22
C ILE A 273 23.49 -6.63 6.03
N SER A 274 24.18 -6.84 7.15
CA SER A 274 25.51 -7.43 7.18
C SER A 274 25.51 -8.70 6.34
N THR A 275 26.30 -8.68 5.27
CA THR A 275 26.55 -9.76 4.31
C THR A 275 27.03 -11.06 4.96
N ILE A 276 27.38 -11.01 6.25
CA ILE A 276 27.93 -12.12 7.04
C ILE A 276 26.86 -13.18 7.34
N SER A 277 25.58 -12.82 7.52
CA SER A 277 24.53 -13.81 7.87
C SER A 277 24.10 -14.71 6.70
N ILE A 278 24.24 -14.25 5.46
CA ILE A 278 23.81 -15.02 4.27
C ILE A 278 24.81 -16.14 3.94
N CYS A 279 26.11 -15.91 4.17
CA CYS A 279 27.15 -16.91 3.92
C CYS A 279 27.05 -18.15 4.81
N LEU A 280 26.58 -18.00 6.05
CA LEU A 280 26.43 -19.10 7.00
C LEU A 280 25.26 -20.03 6.65
N VAL A 281 24.15 -19.48 6.17
CA VAL A 281 22.96 -20.26 5.79
C VAL A 281 23.20 -21.06 4.50
N VAL A 282 23.96 -20.50 3.54
CA VAL A 282 24.32 -21.22 2.30
C VAL A 282 25.31 -22.35 2.58
N LYS A 283 26.27 -22.17 3.51
CA LYS A 283 27.18 -23.26 3.93
C LYS A 283 26.44 -24.41 4.60
N ALA A 284 25.48 -24.12 5.48
CA ALA A 284 24.72 -25.16 6.19
C ALA A 284 23.75 -25.95 5.29
N LEU A 285 23.31 -25.38 4.16
CA LEU A 285 22.40 -26.06 3.21
C LEU A 285 23.13 -26.88 2.15
N PHE A 286 24.42 -26.63 1.88
CA PHE A 286 25.21 -27.37 0.89
C PHE A 286 26.28 -28.29 1.49
N PHE A 287 26.70 -28.06 2.74
CA PHE A 287 27.54 -28.98 3.50
C PHE A 287 26.74 -29.45 4.73
N GLY A 288 25.91 -30.47 4.51
CA GLY A 288 25.33 -31.22 5.62
C GLY A 288 26.41 -32.10 6.26
N LEU A 289 26.56 -31.94 7.59
CA LEU A 289 27.50 -32.60 8.53
C LEU A 289 28.97 -32.15 8.41
#